data_AF-A0A8S3VER2-F1
#
_entry.id   AF-A0A8S3VER2-F1
#
_cell.length_a   1.000
_cell.length_b   1.000
_cell.length_c   1.000
_cell.angle_alpha   90.00
_cell.angle_beta   90.00
_cell.angle_gamma   90.00
#
_symmetry.space_group_name_H-M   'P 1'
#
loop_
_entity.id
_entity.type
_entity.pdbx_description
1 polymer ?
#
loop_
_entity_poly.entity_id
_entity_poly.type
_entity_poly.pdbx_seq_one_letter_code
_entity_poly.pdbx_strand_id
1 'polypeptide(L)'
;MVQKLHAYQILLSFRLQFSHRKKLSAEELVVLAIVRSSEKYENLEECLSQVFSEINEMYSCKNIQVDSKLYNLAIFFGGDMKFIQICLGLVSSTGQYACHWCKVHKQDRGDVSKPWNFYHLNENVRTTSEIKEIYMGTLKPNYGVKHLPFMTIEPVHTIPDELHLFMRIFDFLMRNLIDDVIEKDDKAKLKGENGGYLDSLVKSIRDCGVTLSLWTSQGRGDLEWTSLTGTEMKRRNHHDCAIDAMKVQKRLELIVNSGRSKRKYRKTDDQFWENGKQEIQVRKRRQILQEMEKASTVHNKQKFPDLHKMTDIEIKQKLKDGGINTRVRKREKLVEMLKKVLLSD
;
A
#
# COMPACT_ATOMS: atom_id res chain seq x y z
N MET A 1 18.62 35.53 -4.73
CA MET A 1 17.31 34.84 -4.68
C MET A 1 17.46 33.51 -5.42
N VAL A 2 17.93 32.47 -4.73
CA VAL A 2 18.16 31.15 -5.35
C VAL A 2 16.81 30.45 -5.39
N GLN A 3 16.16 30.42 -6.57
CA GLN A 3 15.10 29.45 -6.82
C GLN A 3 15.72 28.07 -6.60
N LYS A 4 15.41 27.43 -5.45
CA LYS A 4 15.58 25.99 -5.32
C LYS A 4 14.67 25.37 -6.39
N LEU A 5 15.23 25.08 -7.56
CA LEU A 5 14.66 24.08 -8.45
C LEU A 5 14.59 22.80 -7.63
N HIS A 6 13.41 22.49 -7.10
CA HIS A 6 13.10 21.12 -6.71
C HIS A 6 13.16 20.30 -8.00
N ALA A 7 14.35 19.83 -8.34
CA ALA A 7 14.54 18.88 -9.42
C ALA A 7 13.82 17.61 -8.96
N TYR A 8 12.64 17.36 -9.52
CA TYR A 8 11.94 16.10 -9.34
C TYR A 8 12.89 14.98 -9.77
N GLN A 9 13.07 14.01 -8.89
CA GLN A 9 13.82 12.79 -9.19
C GLN A 9 12.81 11.70 -9.48
N ILE A 10 12.83 11.19 -10.70
CA ILE A 10 12.01 10.07 -11.12
C ILE A 10 12.92 8.85 -11.07
N LEU A 11 12.55 7.87 -10.25
CA LEU A 11 13.27 6.62 -10.09
C LEU A 11 12.48 5.53 -10.81
N LEU A 12 13.04 5.02 -11.90
CA LEU A 12 12.53 3.81 -12.53
C LEU A 12 13.36 2.63 -12.04
N SER A 13 12.68 1.60 -11.55
CA SER A 13 13.31 0.41 -10.99
C SER A 13 12.46 -0.80 -11.27
N PHE A 14 13.08 -1.97 -11.27
CA PHE A 14 12.38 -3.23 -11.37
C PHE A 14 12.77 -4.15 -10.23
N ARG A 15 11.96 -5.20 -10.09
CA ARG A 15 12.20 -6.30 -9.17
C ARG A 15 11.71 -7.57 -9.81
N LEU A 16 12.37 -8.68 -9.49
CA LEU A 16 11.85 -10.00 -9.78
C LEU A 16 11.17 -10.54 -8.53
N GLN A 17 9.91 -10.92 -8.65
CA GLN A 17 9.16 -11.44 -7.53
C GLN A 17 8.98 -12.95 -7.63
N PHE A 18 9.62 -13.68 -6.71
CA PHE A 18 9.47 -15.12 -6.59
C PHE A 18 8.38 -15.48 -5.59
N SER A 19 7.49 -16.41 -5.97
CA SER A 19 6.28 -16.80 -5.22
C SER A 19 6.50 -17.29 -3.78
N HIS A 20 7.73 -17.67 -3.42
CA HIS A 20 8.05 -18.24 -2.11
C HIS A 20 8.40 -17.19 -1.03
N ARG A 21 8.62 -15.91 -1.40
CA ARG A 21 8.96 -14.84 -0.44
C ARG A 21 7.75 -13.96 -0.09
N LYS A 22 7.54 -13.74 1.21
CA LYS A 22 6.36 -13.05 1.78
C LYS A 22 6.55 -11.56 2.09
N LYS A 23 7.77 -11.02 1.99
CA LYS A 23 8.06 -9.61 2.32
C LYS A 23 9.00 -8.99 1.28
N LEU A 24 8.70 -7.77 0.87
CA LEU A 24 9.55 -6.95 0.02
C LEU A 24 10.64 -6.28 0.86
N SER A 25 11.91 -6.50 0.51
CA SER A 25 13.03 -5.66 0.99
C SER A 25 13.38 -4.62 -0.08
N ALA A 26 13.82 -3.43 0.36
CA ALA A 26 14.36 -2.43 -0.55
C ALA A 26 15.68 -2.90 -1.21
N GLU A 27 16.33 -3.90 -0.64
CA GLU A 27 17.59 -4.48 -1.13
C GLU A 27 17.42 -5.28 -2.44
N GLU A 28 16.18 -5.70 -2.76
CA GLU A 28 15.87 -6.45 -3.98
C GLU A 28 15.45 -5.53 -5.15
N LEU A 29 15.48 -4.21 -4.93
CA LEU A 29 15.13 -3.22 -5.94
C LEU A 29 16.34 -2.92 -6.83
N VAL A 30 16.22 -3.18 -8.13
CA VAL A 30 17.26 -2.85 -9.10
C VAL A 30 16.86 -1.57 -9.82
N VAL A 31 17.71 -0.55 -9.72
CA VAL A 31 17.48 0.74 -10.38
C VAL A 31 17.78 0.60 -11.87
N LEU A 32 16.81 0.96 -12.70
CA LEU A 32 16.96 1.04 -14.16
C LEU A 32 17.42 2.42 -14.58
N ALA A 33 16.78 3.46 -14.06
CA ALA A 33 17.08 4.83 -14.43
C ALA A 33 16.76 5.81 -13.29
N ILE A 34 17.54 6.89 -13.24
CA ILE A 34 17.30 8.05 -12.38
C ILE A 34 17.24 9.27 -13.27
N VAL A 35 16.06 9.88 -13.36
CA VAL A 35 15.83 11.06 -14.22
C VAL A 35 15.64 12.28 -13.36
N ARG A 36 16.35 13.35 -13.69
CA ARG A 36 16.22 14.67 -13.05
C ARG A 36 15.50 15.64 -13.97
N SER A 37 14.22 15.40 -14.18
CA SER A 37 13.38 16.23 -15.04
C SER A 37 11.99 16.41 -14.42
N SER A 38 11.23 17.38 -14.94
CA SER A 38 9.83 17.47 -14.57
C SER A 38 9.04 16.33 -15.20
N GLU A 39 8.12 15.74 -14.43
CA GLU A 39 7.24 14.64 -14.84
C GLU A 39 6.18 15.14 -15.84
N LYS A 40 6.61 15.33 -17.08
CA LYS A 40 5.83 15.69 -18.26
C LYS A 40 6.10 14.66 -19.34
N TYR A 41 5.12 14.45 -20.22
CA TYR A 41 5.20 13.44 -21.28
C TYR A 41 6.48 13.63 -22.12
N GLU A 42 6.71 14.83 -22.64
CA GLU A 42 7.82 15.12 -23.57
C GLU A 42 9.19 14.83 -22.94
N ASN A 43 9.36 15.20 -21.66
CA ASN A 43 10.62 14.95 -20.95
C ASN A 43 10.87 13.47 -20.69
N LEU A 44 9.80 12.71 -20.40
CA LEU A 44 9.92 11.27 -20.16
C LEU A 44 10.18 10.52 -21.46
N GLU A 45 9.55 10.95 -22.56
CA GLU A 45 9.82 10.44 -23.89
C GLU A 45 11.30 10.62 -24.25
N GLU A 46 11.83 11.83 -24.07
CA GLU A 46 13.23 12.13 -24.33
C GLU A 46 14.18 11.32 -23.43
N CYS A 47 13.93 11.27 -22.13
CA CYS A 47 14.87 10.70 -21.16
C CYS A 47 14.81 9.17 -21.05
N LEU A 48 13.65 8.54 -21.33
CA LEU A 48 13.40 7.12 -21.05
C LEU A 48 12.95 6.32 -22.27
N SER A 49 12.94 6.90 -23.47
CA SER A 49 12.55 6.20 -24.72
C SER A 49 13.22 4.84 -24.89
N GLN A 50 14.54 4.77 -24.72
CA GLN A 50 15.29 3.52 -24.84
C GLN A 50 14.84 2.48 -23.80
N VAL A 51 14.68 2.90 -22.54
CA VAL A 51 14.23 2.00 -21.46
C VAL A 51 12.81 1.49 -21.73
N PHE A 52 11.91 2.35 -22.21
CA PHE A 52 10.57 1.93 -22.60
C PHE A 52 10.57 0.98 -23.79
N SER A 53 11.46 1.16 -24.78
CA SER A 53 11.63 0.23 -25.90
C SER A 53 12.04 -1.17 -25.41
N GLU A 54 13.04 -1.26 -24.54
CA GLU A 54 13.50 -2.53 -23.96
C GLU A 54 12.40 -3.22 -23.15
N ILE A 55 11.62 -2.46 -22.37
CA ILE A 55 10.45 -2.98 -21.64
C ILE A 55 9.39 -3.52 -22.62
N ASN A 56 9.14 -2.82 -23.73
CA ASN A 56 8.16 -3.23 -24.73
C ASN A 56 8.56 -4.51 -25.45
N GLU A 57 9.84 -4.66 -25.79
CA GLU A 57 10.40 -5.88 -26.37
C GLU A 57 10.24 -7.05 -25.39
N MET A 58 10.61 -6.84 -24.12
CA MET A 58 10.45 -7.84 -23.07
C MET A 58 8.97 -8.23 -22.86
N TYR A 59 8.06 -7.27 -22.89
CA TYR A 59 6.61 -7.50 -22.76
C TYR A 59 6.02 -8.23 -23.97
N SER A 60 6.57 -8.02 -25.17
CA SER A 60 6.18 -8.74 -26.38
C SER A 60 6.64 -10.20 -26.34
N CYS A 61 7.89 -10.45 -25.97
CA CYS A 61 8.46 -11.80 -25.88
C CYS A 61 7.82 -12.63 -24.75
N LYS A 62 7.46 -12.00 -23.62
CA LYS A 62 6.88 -12.64 -22.43
C LYS A 62 7.68 -13.82 -21.87
N ASN A 63 8.96 -13.92 -22.22
CA ASN A 63 9.85 -14.94 -21.72
C ASN A 63 11.29 -14.43 -21.64
N ILE A 64 12.09 -15.09 -20.82
CA ILE A 64 13.52 -14.85 -20.68
C ILE A 64 14.25 -16.19 -20.59
N GLN A 65 15.43 -16.28 -21.21
CA GLN A 65 16.29 -17.45 -21.12
C GLN A 65 17.42 -17.19 -20.13
N VAL A 66 17.54 -18.05 -19.12
CA VAL A 66 18.63 -18.02 -18.12
C VAL A 66 19.16 -19.44 -17.97
N ASP A 67 20.48 -19.63 -18.12
CA ASP A 67 21.14 -20.94 -18.04
C ASP A 67 20.47 -22.03 -18.90
N SER A 68 20.13 -21.67 -20.14
CA SER A 68 19.42 -22.55 -21.10
C SER A 68 18.03 -23.00 -20.67
N LYS A 69 17.44 -22.37 -19.64
CA LYS A 69 16.05 -22.56 -19.22
C LYS A 69 15.21 -21.34 -19.60
N LEU A 70 14.06 -21.61 -20.20
CA LEU A 70 13.09 -20.59 -20.57
C LEU A 70 12.12 -20.34 -19.42
N TYR A 71 11.95 -19.09 -19.02
CA TYR A 71 11.01 -18.65 -17.99
C TYR A 71 9.97 -17.73 -18.61
N ASN A 72 8.69 -18.00 -18.39
CA ASN A 72 7.62 -17.09 -18.78
C ASN A 72 7.52 -15.94 -17.77
N LEU A 73 7.38 -14.73 -18.29
CA LEU A 73 7.30 -13.51 -17.49
C LEU A 73 5.87 -13.00 -17.43
N ALA A 74 5.43 -12.67 -16.21
CA ALA A 74 4.28 -11.81 -15.97
C ALA A 74 4.82 -10.44 -15.53
N ILE A 75 4.65 -9.43 -16.37
CA ILE A 75 5.19 -8.09 -16.17
C ILE A 75 4.06 -7.17 -15.75
N PHE A 76 4.26 -6.49 -14.63
CA PHE A 76 3.36 -5.49 -14.09
C PHE A 76 4.09 -4.15 -14.02
N PHE A 77 3.35 -3.07 -14.24
CA PHE A 77 3.88 -1.72 -14.13
C PHE A 77 3.27 -1.01 -12.93
N GLY A 78 4.11 -0.60 -11.98
CA GLY A 78 3.68 0.07 -10.76
C GLY A 78 4.19 1.50 -10.69
N GLY A 79 3.40 2.39 -10.09
CA GLY A 79 3.78 3.77 -9.87
C GLY A 79 2.67 4.59 -9.25
N ASP A 80 2.96 5.83 -8.87
CA ASP A 80 1.90 6.76 -8.49
C ASP A 80 0.93 6.98 -9.66
N MET A 81 -0.29 7.40 -9.33
CA MET A 81 -1.38 7.52 -10.31
C MET A 81 -1.06 8.48 -11.45
N LYS A 82 -0.32 9.56 -11.16
CA LYS A 82 0.03 10.58 -12.14
C LYS A 82 1.05 10.03 -13.13
N PHE A 83 2.05 9.33 -12.62
CA PHE A 83 3.07 8.69 -13.46
C PHE A 83 2.47 7.62 -14.35
N ILE A 84 1.59 6.76 -13.82
CA ILE A 84 0.87 5.75 -14.61
C ILE A 84 0.04 6.40 -15.72
N GLN A 85 -0.71 7.47 -15.40
CA GLN A 85 -1.50 8.19 -16.39
C GLN A 85 -0.64 8.75 -17.52
N ILE A 86 0.53 9.32 -17.20
CA ILE A 86 1.46 9.86 -18.20
C ILE A 86 2.00 8.72 -19.07
N CYS A 87 2.44 7.61 -18.46
CA CYS A 87 2.96 6.45 -19.21
C CYS A 87 1.93 5.82 -20.14
N LEU A 88 0.64 5.88 -19.80
CA LEU A 88 -0.46 5.42 -20.65
C LEU A 88 -0.98 6.50 -21.62
N GLY A 89 -0.41 7.71 -21.60
CA GLY A 89 -0.84 8.82 -22.47
C GLY A 89 -2.22 9.40 -22.14
N LEU A 90 -2.66 9.29 -20.89
CA LEU A 90 -4.00 9.72 -20.44
C LEU A 90 -4.00 11.13 -19.83
N VAL A 91 -5.21 11.68 -19.67
CA VAL A 91 -5.45 12.91 -18.90
C VAL A 91 -5.06 12.74 -17.43
N SER A 92 -4.78 13.86 -16.78
CA SER A 92 -4.53 13.93 -15.33
C SER A 92 -5.69 13.39 -14.51
N SER A 93 -5.43 13.10 -13.24
CA SER A 93 -6.41 12.63 -12.26
C SER A 93 -7.67 13.52 -12.09
N THR A 94 -7.59 14.79 -12.48
CA THR A 94 -8.70 15.76 -12.50
C THR A 94 -9.56 15.69 -13.77
N GLY A 95 -9.12 14.95 -14.79
CA GLY A 95 -9.81 14.78 -16.06
C GLY A 95 -11.11 13.98 -15.92
N GLN A 96 -11.98 14.15 -16.92
CA GLN A 96 -13.28 13.49 -16.99
C GLN A 96 -13.14 11.96 -17.02
N TYR A 97 -12.19 11.44 -17.80
CA TYR A 97 -11.93 10.01 -17.97
C TYR A 97 -10.56 9.61 -17.42
N ALA A 98 -10.29 9.96 -16.16
CA ALA A 98 -8.95 9.80 -15.58
C ALA A 98 -8.60 8.38 -15.08
N CYS A 99 -9.56 7.44 -15.05
CA CYS A 99 -9.25 6.08 -14.63
C CYS A 99 -8.30 5.43 -15.65
N HIS A 100 -7.16 4.93 -15.17
CA HIS A 100 -6.19 4.25 -16.03
C HIS A 100 -6.70 2.88 -16.49
N TRP A 101 -7.60 2.25 -15.73
CA TRP A 101 -8.12 0.92 -16.03
C TRP A 101 -9.38 0.96 -16.90
N CYS A 102 -10.36 1.81 -16.61
CA CYS A 102 -11.65 1.82 -17.31
C CYS A 102 -12.02 3.20 -17.88
N LYS A 103 -13.04 3.23 -18.72
CA LYS A 103 -13.55 4.42 -19.44
C LYS A 103 -14.65 5.17 -18.67
N VAL A 104 -14.72 5.01 -17.35
CA VAL A 104 -15.73 5.68 -16.51
C VAL A 104 -15.57 7.20 -16.53
N HIS A 105 -16.67 7.91 -16.71
CA HIS A 105 -16.71 9.37 -16.57
C HIS A 105 -16.68 9.78 -15.10
N LYS A 106 -16.08 10.93 -14.76
CA LYS A 106 -15.86 11.33 -13.35
C LYS A 106 -17.15 11.45 -12.55
N GLN A 107 -18.24 11.83 -13.21
CA GLN A 107 -19.56 11.98 -12.59
C GLN A 107 -20.19 10.63 -12.25
N ASP A 108 -19.76 9.55 -12.91
CA ASP A 108 -20.35 8.21 -12.76
C ASP A 108 -19.56 7.32 -11.80
N ARG A 109 -18.41 7.78 -11.27
CA ARG A 109 -17.52 6.96 -10.40
C ARG A 109 -18.18 6.51 -9.10
N GLY A 110 -19.23 7.20 -8.65
CA GLY A 110 -19.99 6.88 -7.45
C GLY A 110 -21.34 6.20 -7.72
N ASP A 111 -21.63 5.82 -8.96
CA ASP A 111 -22.90 5.20 -9.32
C ASP A 111 -22.97 3.75 -8.82
N VAL A 112 -23.66 3.57 -7.69
CA VAL A 112 -23.90 2.26 -7.06
C VAL A 112 -25.08 1.49 -7.70
N SER A 113 -25.76 2.06 -8.70
CA SER A 113 -26.82 1.35 -9.44
C SER A 113 -26.24 0.30 -10.39
N LYS A 114 -24.97 0.44 -10.79
CA LYS A 114 -24.29 -0.51 -11.66
C LYS A 114 -23.89 -1.77 -10.91
N PRO A 115 -23.94 -2.94 -11.55
CA PRO A 115 -23.41 -4.15 -10.93
C PRO A 115 -21.89 -4.03 -10.74
N TRP A 116 -21.35 -4.72 -9.73
CA TRP A 116 -19.92 -4.68 -9.37
C TRP A 116 -18.97 -4.86 -10.56
N ASN A 117 -19.29 -5.76 -11.48
CA ASN A 117 -18.44 -6.09 -12.62
C ASN A 117 -18.56 -5.12 -13.80
N PHE A 118 -19.45 -4.13 -13.76
CA PHE A 118 -19.77 -3.27 -14.91
C PHE A 118 -18.53 -2.65 -15.56
N TYR A 119 -17.63 -2.08 -14.74
CA TYR A 119 -16.39 -1.45 -15.22
C TYR A 119 -15.24 -2.42 -15.46
N HIS A 120 -15.44 -3.71 -15.19
CA HIS A 120 -14.50 -4.80 -15.45
C HIS A 120 -14.86 -5.62 -16.70
N LEU A 121 -15.91 -5.22 -17.42
CA LEU A 121 -16.28 -5.82 -18.71
C LEU A 121 -15.41 -5.27 -19.84
N ASN A 122 -15.11 -6.11 -20.84
CA ASN A 122 -14.21 -5.78 -21.95
C ASN A 122 -14.58 -4.47 -22.68
N GLU A 123 -15.87 -4.13 -22.74
CA GLU A 123 -16.34 -2.88 -23.37
C GLU A 123 -15.94 -1.62 -22.59
N ASN A 124 -15.83 -1.72 -21.26
CA ASN A 124 -15.53 -0.59 -20.37
C ASN A 124 -14.05 -0.52 -19.95
N VAL A 125 -13.35 -1.64 -20.04
CA VAL A 125 -11.91 -1.74 -19.76
C VAL A 125 -11.12 -1.14 -20.92
N ARG A 126 -10.02 -0.45 -20.59
CA ARG A 126 -9.09 0.08 -21.58
C ARG A 126 -8.12 -1.02 -22.03
N THR A 127 -7.75 -0.96 -23.30
CA THR A 127 -6.61 -1.73 -23.84
C THR A 127 -5.58 -0.79 -24.43
N THR A 128 -4.33 -1.24 -24.51
CA THR A 128 -3.27 -0.45 -25.15
C THR A 128 -3.61 -0.16 -26.62
N SER A 129 -4.16 -1.14 -27.34
CA SER A 129 -4.59 -0.96 -28.74
C SER A 129 -5.66 0.11 -28.89
N GLU A 130 -6.68 0.09 -28.02
CA GLU A 130 -7.74 1.11 -28.02
C GLU A 130 -7.18 2.52 -27.78
N ILE A 131 -6.25 2.67 -26.82
CA ILE A 131 -5.60 3.95 -26.55
C ILE A 131 -4.85 4.46 -27.80
N LYS A 132 -4.15 3.57 -28.51
CA LYS A 132 -3.43 3.93 -29.75
C LYS A 132 -4.40 4.37 -30.86
N GLU A 133 -5.47 3.63 -31.07
CA GLU A 133 -6.50 3.95 -32.08
C GLU A 133 -7.18 5.30 -31.79
N ILE A 134 -7.50 5.56 -30.52
CA ILE A 134 -8.06 6.85 -30.12
C ILE A 134 -7.07 7.99 -30.38
N TYR A 135 -5.79 7.81 -30.03
CA TYR A 135 -4.74 8.81 -30.27
C TYR A 135 -4.55 9.08 -31.77
N MET A 136 -4.57 8.04 -32.62
CA MET A 136 -4.53 8.15 -34.08
C MET A 136 -5.80 8.77 -34.68
N GLY A 137 -6.86 8.94 -33.87
CA GLY A 137 -8.12 9.53 -34.29
C GLY A 137 -9.07 8.56 -35.01
N THR A 138 -8.74 7.28 -35.07
CA THR A 138 -9.55 6.25 -35.75
C THR A 138 -10.71 5.73 -34.88
N LEU A 139 -10.62 5.91 -33.56
CA LEU A 139 -11.67 5.55 -32.61
C LEU A 139 -12.18 6.78 -31.83
N LYS A 140 -13.48 6.82 -31.57
CA LYS A 140 -14.18 7.87 -30.80
C LYS A 140 -15.14 7.26 -29.78
N PRO A 141 -15.45 7.96 -28.68
CA PRO A 141 -14.91 9.26 -28.25
C PRO A 141 -13.48 9.16 -27.68
N ASN A 142 -12.87 10.29 -27.32
CA ASN A 142 -11.46 10.36 -26.91
C ASN A 142 -11.17 9.68 -25.55
N TYR A 143 -12.18 9.46 -24.69
CA TYR A 143 -12.02 8.86 -23.37
C TYR A 143 -10.79 9.35 -22.57
N GLY A 144 -10.41 10.63 -22.70
CA GLY A 144 -9.26 11.19 -22.00
C GLY A 144 -7.89 10.71 -22.47
N VAL A 145 -7.73 10.23 -23.71
CA VAL A 145 -6.41 10.00 -24.31
C VAL A 145 -5.83 11.34 -24.79
N LYS A 146 -4.53 11.55 -24.59
CA LYS A 146 -3.80 12.77 -24.98
C LYS A 146 -2.55 12.49 -25.79
N HIS A 147 -1.85 11.41 -25.44
CA HIS A 147 -0.59 11.02 -26.06
C HIS A 147 -0.59 9.52 -26.36
N LEU A 148 0.39 9.06 -27.12
CA LEU A 148 0.67 7.64 -27.30
C LEU A 148 1.17 7.05 -25.97
N PRO A 149 0.80 5.83 -25.58
CA PRO A 149 1.38 5.19 -24.41
C PRO A 149 2.86 4.86 -24.66
N PHE A 150 3.73 5.11 -23.68
CA PHE A 150 5.15 4.75 -23.76
C PHE A 150 5.37 3.23 -23.78
N MET A 151 4.55 2.52 -23.00
CA MET A 151 4.66 1.08 -22.85
C MET A 151 3.45 0.34 -23.43
N THR A 152 3.67 -0.88 -23.89
CA THR A 152 2.64 -1.78 -24.42
C THR A 152 1.97 -2.64 -23.35
N ILE A 153 2.41 -2.51 -22.10
CA ILE A 153 1.83 -3.18 -20.93
C ILE A 153 0.34 -2.80 -20.84
N GLU A 154 -0.51 -3.82 -20.84
CA GLU A 154 -1.96 -3.58 -20.80
C GLU A 154 -2.36 -2.85 -19.52
N PRO A 155 -3.32 -1.92 -19.56
CA PRO A 155 -3.76 -1.18 -18.38
C PRO A 155 -4.18 -2.08 -17.20
N VAL A 156 -4.68 -3.28 -17.46
CA VAL A 156 -5.03 -4.28 -16.43
C VAL A 156 -3.81 -4.80 -15.64
N HIS A 157 -2.61 -4.69 -16.20
CA HIS A 157 -1.34 -5.05 -15.54
C HIS A 157 -0.66 -3.84 -14.88
N THR A 158 -1.37 -2.72 -14.74
CA THR A 158 -0.88 -1.57 -13.98
C THR A 158 -1.31 -1.64 -12.51
N ILE A 159 -0.40 -1.29 -11.60
CA ILE A 159 -0.60 -1.35 -10.16
C ILE A 159 -0.39 0.06 -9.58
N PRO A 160 -1.45 0.76 -9.20
CA PRO A 160 -1.29 2.07 -8.61
C PRO A 160 -0.62 1.97 -7.23
N ASP A 161 0.20 2.96 -6.90
CA ASP A 161 0.89 3.04 -5.62
C ASP A 161 -0.12 3.11 -4.46
N GLU A 162 -0.09 2.09 -3.62
CA GLU A 162 -0.99 1.96 -2.47
C GLU A 162 -0.82 3.09 -1.48
N LEU A 163 0.42 3.50 -1.20
CA LEU A 163 0.68 4.53 -0.20
C LEU A 163 0.00 5.83 -0.61
N HIS A 164 0.15 6.24 -1.87
CA HIS A 164 -0.49 7.43 -2.41
C HIS A 164 -2.03 7.29 -2.46
N LEU A 165 -2.54 6.09 -2.75
CA LEU A 165 -3.97 5.77 -2.69
C LEU A 165 -4.54 5.92 -1.28
N PHE A 166 -3.91 5.30 -0.29
CA PHE A 166 -4.32 5.37 1.11
C PHE A 166 -4.27 6.81 1.62
N MET A 167 -3.19 7.53 1.28
CA MET A 167 -3.04 8.95 1.57
C MET A 167 -4.23 9.76 1.05
N ARG A 168 -4.66 9.52 -0.20
CA ARG A 168 -5.82 10.22 -0.77
C ARG A 168 -7.16 9.81 -0.18
N ILE A 169 -7.36 8.53 0.13
CA ILE A 169 -8.58 8.09 0.82
C ILE A 169 -8.67 8.77 2.19
N PHE A 170 -7.57 8.83 2.92
CA PHE A 170 -7.54 9.47 4.23
C PHE A 170 -7.75 10.98 4.14
N ASP A 171 -7.08 11.68 3.22
CA ASP A 171 -7.31 13.12 3.00
C ASP A 171 -8.80 13.40 2.75
N PHE A 172 -9.49 12.56 1.98
CA PHE A 172 -10.91 12.71 1.66
C PHE A 172 -11.80 12.45 2.88
N LEU A 173 -11.55 11.37 3.62
CA LEU A 173 -12.30 11.06 4.85
C LEU A 173 -12.10 12.14 5.92
N MET A 174 -10.88 12.64 6.07
CA MET A 174 -10.55 13.72 6.99
C MET A 174 -11.24 15.02 6.62
N ARG A 175 -11.27 15.36 5.33
CA ARG A 175 -12.00 16.54 4.84
C ARG A 175 -13.47 16.47 5.24
N ASN A 176 -14.15 15.37 4.92
CA ASN A 176 -15.56 15.21 5.26
C ASN A 176 -15.80 15.30 6.78
N LEU A 177 -14.94 14.67 7.59
CA LEU A 177 -15.06 14.74 9.05
C LEU A 177 -14.85 16.16 9.60
N ILE A 178 -13.90 16.91 9.05
CA ILE A 178 -13.66 18.30 9.42
C ILE A 178 -14.84 19.17 9.00
N ASP A 179 -15.34 19.01 7.76
CA ASP A 179 -16.46 19.76 7.21
C ASP A 179 -17.75 19.53 8.04
N ASP A 180 -18.05 18.27 8.40
CA ASP A 180 -19.19 17.91 9.27
C ASP A 180 -19.10 18.59 10.64
N VAL A 181 -17.89 18.68 11.19
CA VAL A 181 -17.64 19.28 12.51
C VAL A 181 -17.72 20.80 12.46
N ILE A 182 -17.24 21.43 11.39
CA ILE A 182 -17.41 22.87 11.14
C ILE A 182 -18.90 23.21 11.03
N GLU A 183 -19.66 22.45 10.24
CA GLU A 183 -21.10 22.65 10.10
C GLU A 183 -21.81 22.53 11.46
N LYS A 184 -21.37 21.60 12.30
CA LYS A 184 -21.89 21.44 13.66
C LYS A 184 -21.55 22.62 14.57
N ASP A 185 -20.32 23.13 14.52
CA ASP A 185 -19.90 24.33 15.25
C ASP A 185 -20.72 25.55 14.81
N ASP A 186 -20.95 25.73 13.50
CA ASP A 186 -21.74 26.84 12.98
C ASP A 186 -23.23 26.73 13.37
N LYS A 187 -23.80 25.52 13.36
CA LYS A 187 -25.15 25.28 13.90
C LYS A 187 -25.25 25.59 15.40
N ALA A 188 -24.23 25.25 16.19
CA ALA A 188 -24.19 25.55 17.61
C ALA A 188 -24.13 27.07 17.87
N LYS A 189 -23.28 27.80 17.12
CA LYS A 189 -23.22 29.27 17.19
C LYS A 189 -24.57 29.91 16.89
N LEU A 190 -25.26 29.46 15.84
CA LEU A 190 -26.58 29.98 15.47
C LEU A 190 -27.64 29.77 16.55
N LYS A 191 -27.51 28.70 17.36
CA LYS A 191 -28.41 28.38 18.47
C LYS A 191 -27.99 28.99 19.81
N GLY A 192 -26.85 29.68 19.88
CA GLY A 192 -26.28 30.15 21.15
C GLY A 192 -25.80 29.01 22.06
N GLU A 193 -25.54 27.83 21.50
CA GLU A 193 -25.02 26.67 22.21
C GLU A 193 -23.48 26.71 22.29
N ASN A 194 -22.89 25.95 23.22
CA ASN A 194 -21.45 25.78 23.29
C ASN A 194 -20.93 25.03 22.05
N GLY A 195 -20.06 25.70 21.29
CA GLY A 195 -19.27 25.10 20.21
C GLY A 195 -17.95 24.50 20.72
N GLY A 196 -16.95 24.45 19.83
CA GLY A 196 -15.63 23.89 20.12
C GLY A 196 -15.51 22.42 19.72
N TYR A 197 -16.40 21.92 18.86
CA TYR A 197 -16.33 20.56 18.35
C TYR A 197 -15.08 20.34 17.51
N LEU A 198 -14.64 21.35 16.75
CA LEU A 198 -13.41 21.29 15.97
C LEU A 198 -12.18 21.10 16.86
N ASP A 199 -12.05 21.86 17.96
CA ASP A 199 -10.93 21.73 18.89
C ASP A 199 -10.92 20.36 19.58
N SER A 200 -12.10 19.85 19.94
CA SER A 200 -12.26 18.49 20.50
C SER A 200 -11.86 17.41 19.50
N LEU A 201 -12.19 17.58 18.21
CA LEU A 201 -11.78 16.66 17.14
C LEU A 201 -10.25 16.67 17.01
N VAL A 202 -9.64 17.84 16.93
CA VAL A 202 -8.18 17.99 16.81
C VAL A 202 -7.46 17.33 17.97
N LYS A 203 -7.94 17.55 19.19
CA LYS A 203 -7.39 16.90 20.38
C LYS A 203 -7.49 15.38 20.28
N SER A 204 -8.67 14.86 19.93
CA SER A 204 -8.90 13.42 19.81
C SER A 204 -7.97 12.75 18.77
N ILE A 205 -7.71 13.45 17.65
CA ILE A 205 -6.80 12.97 16.60
C ILE A 205 -5.35 12.98 17.10
N ARG A 206 -4.93 14.04 17.81
CA ARG A 206 -3.59 14.13 18.41
C ARG A 206 -3.38 13.06 19.48
N ASP A 207 -4.39 12.76 20.27
CA ASP A 207 -4.37 11.69 21.28
C ASP A 207 -4.19 10.30 20.63
N CYS A 208 -4.60 10.13 19.37
CA CYS A 208 -4.32 8.94 18.58
C CYS A 208 -2.88 8.89 18.02
N GLY A 209 -2.01 9.84 18.38
CA GLY A 209 -0.62 9.92 17.92
C GLY A 209 -0.46 10.40 16.48
N VAL A 210 -1.42 11.17 15.96
CA VAL A 210 -1.37 11.78 14.63
C VAL A 210 -1.07 13.28 14.75
N THR A 211 -0.10 13.76 13.99
CA THR A 211 0.22 15.19 13.95
C THR A 211 -0.78 15.90 13.04
N LEU A 212 -1.76 16.59 13.62
CA LEU A 212 -2.72 17.40 12.87
C LEU A 212 -2.65 18.87 13.33
N SER A 213 -2.41 19.77 12.38
CA SER A 213 -2.53 21.21 12.55
C SER A 213 -3.51 21.74 11.51
N LEU A 214 -4.32 22.73 11.89
CA LEU A 214 -5.22 23.44 11.00
C LEU A 214 -4.81 24.90 10.90
N TRP A 215 -4.98 25.49 9.73
CA TRP A 215 -4.77 26.92 9.48
C TRP A 215 -5.69 27.39 8.37
N THR A 216 -5.98 28.68 8.34
CA THR A 216 -6.74 29.29 7.24
C THR A 216 -5.78 29.69 6.12
N SER A 217 -6.08 29.29 4.90
CA SER A 217 -5.31 29.71 3.72
C SER A 217 -5.36 31.24 3.56
N GLN A 218 -4.20 31.86 3.33
CA GLN A 218 -4.12 33.30 3.07
C GLN A 218 -4.73 33.58 1.68
N GLY A 219 -5.97 34.07 1.66
CA GLY A 219 -6.62 34.59 0.46
C GLY A 219 -8.01 34.02 0.15
N ARG A 220 -8.29 32.75 0.49
CA ARG A 220 -9.61 32.13 0.26
C ARG A 220 -10.45 31.95 1.52
N GLY A 221 -9.83 32.01 2.69
CA GLY A 221 -10.51 31.67 3.95
C GLY A 221 -10.78 30.17 4.10
N ASP A 222 -10.37 29.34 3.13
CA ASP A 222 -10.49 27.89 3.20
C ASP A 222 -9.62 27.36 4.33
N LEU A 223 -10.18 26.45 5.14
CA LEU A 223 -9.47 25.76 6.20
C LEU A 223 -8.58 24.66 5.58
N GLU A 224 -7.29 24.74 5.86
CA GLU A 224 -6.30 23.76 5.45
C GLU A 224 -5.80 23.00 6.68
N TRP A 225 -5.26 21.80 6.45
CA TRP A 225 -4.69 20.96 7.50
C TRP A 225 -3.46 20.21 7.03
N THR A 226 -2.68 19.73 7.99
CA THR A 226 -1.52 18.86 7.73
C THR A 226 -1.99 17.55 7.10
N SER A 227 -1.58 17.28 5.86
CA SER A 227 -1.77 15.94 5.28
C SER A 227 -0.85 14.95 6.01
N LEU A 228 -1.30 13.70 6.16
CA LEU A 228 -0.48 12.66 6.79
C LEU A 228 0.83 12.48 6.01
N THR A 229 1.89 12.15 6.72
CA THR A 229 3.13 11.74 6.06
C THR A 229 3.10 10.24 5.77
N GLY A 230 3.82 9.81 4.73
CA GLY A 230 3.93 8.39 4.39
C GLY A 230 4.49 7.53 5.54
N THR A 231 5.27 8.12 6.45
CA THR A 231 5.79 7.44 7.66
C THR A 231 4.72 7.23 8.73
N GLU A 232 3.76 8.15 8.88
CA GLU A 232 2.61 8.01 9.77
C GLU A 232 1.62 6.95 9.26
N MET A 233 1.46 6.85 7.93
CA MET A 233 0.65 5.81 7.29
C MET A 233 1.30 4.43 7.30
N LYS A 234 2.60 4.32 6.96
CA LYS A 234 3.35 3.04 7.01
C LYS A 234 3.38 2.42 8.40
N ARG A 235 3.32 3.23 9.46
CA ARG A 235 3.20 2.74 10.85
C ARG A 235 1.88 2.00 11.12
N ARG A 236 0.85 2.20 10.30
CA ARG A 236 -0.49 1.62 10.48
C ARG A 236 -0.85 0.56 9.46
N ASN A 237 -0.17 0.52 8.30
CA ASN A 237 -0.50 -0.39 7.20
C ASN A 237 0.65 -1.38 6.92
N HIS A 238 0.49 -2.62 7.38
CA HIS A 238 1.45 -3.73 7.18
C HIS A 238 1.09 -4.61 5.97
N HIS A 239 0.55 -4.03 4.90
CA HIS A 239 0.11 -4.76 3.70
C HIS A 239 0.97 -4.45 2.47
N ASP A 240 0.95 -5.35 1.48
CA ASP A 240 1.82 -5.36 0.31
C ASP A 240 1.00 -5.65 -0.96
N CYS A 241 0.69 -4.60 -1.74
CA CYS A 241 -0.11 -4.67 -2.97
C CYS A 241 0.35 -5.70 -3.94
N ALA A 242 1.64 -5.71 -4.29
CA ALA A 242 2.12 -6.50 -5.41
C ALA A 242 1.93 -7.98 -5.08
N ILE A 243 2.25 -8.36 -3.84
CA ILE A 243 1.96 -9.69 -3.32
C ILE A 243 0.46 -9.95 -3.31
N ASP A 244 -0.34 -9.05 -2.76
CA ASP A 244 -1.76 -9.29 -2.56
C ASP A 244 -2.52 -9.35 -3.90
N ALA A 245 -2.16 -8.52 -4.88
CA ALA A 245 -2.66 -8.57 -6.25
C ALA A 245 -2.30 -9.89 -6.94
N MET A 246 -1.05 -10.34 -6.88
CA MET A 246 -0.66 -11.64 -7.43
C MET A 246 -1.33 -12.81 -6.70
N LYS A 247 -1.50 -12.73 -5.38
CA LYS A 247 -2.27 -13.73 -4.61
C LYS A 247 -3.73 -13.72 -5.01
N VAL A 248 -4.35 -12.56 -5.22
CA VAL A 248 -5.75 -12.45 -5.68
C VAL A 248 -5.88 -13.02 -7.08
N GLN A 249 -4.99 -12.67 -8.01
CA GLN A 249 -4.97 -13.24 -9.35
C GLN A 249 -4.82 -14.76 -9.30
N LYS A 250 -3.86 -15.28 -8.52
CA LYS A 250 -3.69 -16.73 -8.36
C LYS A 250 -4.91 -17.40 -7.74
N ARG A 251 -5.57 -16.73 -6.80
CA ARG A 251 -6.80 -17.20 -6.18
C ARG A 251 -7.97 -17.20 -7.16
N LEU A 252 -8.06 -16.21 -8.04
CA LEU A 252 -9.07 -16.16 -9.11
C LEU A 252 -8.86 -17.31 -10.10
N GLU A 253 -7.62 -17.56 -10.55
CA GLU A 253 -7.27 -18.70 -11.41
C GLU A 253 -7.69 -20.04 -10.79
N LEU A 254 -7.44 -20.24 -9.50
CA LEU A 254 -7.83 -21.44 -8.77
C LEU A 254 -9.35 -21.57 -8.63
N ILE A 255 -10.05 -20.44 -8.47
CA ILE A 255 -11.51 -20.41 -8.31
C ILE A 255 -12.23 -20.69 -9.64
N VAL A 256 -11.69 -20.24 -10.77
CA VAL A 256 -12.28 -20.44 -12.10
C VAL A 256 -12.51 -21.93 -12.42
N ASN A 257 -11.64 -22.81 -11.93
CA ASN A 257 -11.75 -24.26 -12.14
C ASN A 257 -12.48 -25.01 -11.01
N SER A 258 -12.95 -24.31 -9.97
CA SER A 258 -13.69 -24.92 -8.86
C SER A 258 -15.13 -24.43 -8.84
N GLY A 259 -16.09 -25.31 -9.16
CA GLY A 259 -17.51 -25.01 -8.99
C GLY A 259 -17.80 -24.64 -7.54
N ARG A 260 -18.30 -23.42 -7.28
CA ARG A 260 -18.72 -23.02 -5.94
C ARG A 260 -19.90 -23.91 -5.51
N SER A 261 -19.68 -24.79 -4.52
CA SER A 261 -20.79 -25.44 -3.84
C SER A 261 -21.66 -24.37 -3.16
N LYS A 262 -22.96 -24.33 -3.46
CA LYS A 262 -23.91 -23.44 -2.77
C LYS A 262 -23.78 -23.65 -1.27
N ARG A 263 -23.28 -22.67 -0.52
CA ARG A 263 -23.34 -22.70 0.94
C ARG A 263 -24.82 -22.68 1.32
N LYS A 264 -25.28 -23.69 2.05
CA LYS A 264 -26.59 -23.67 2.70
C LYS A 264 -26.59 -22.53 3.72
N TYR A 265 -27.21 -21.41 3.36
CA TYR A 265 -27.48 -20.33 4.30
C TYR A 265 -28.61 -20.78 5.21
N ARG A 266 -28.35 -20.89 6.52
CA ARG A 266 -29.37 -21.13 7.54
C ARG A 266 -29.61 -19.79 8.24
N LYS A 267 -30.73 -19.14 7.91
CA LYS A 267 -31.18 -17.93 8.59
C LYS A 267 -31.39 -18.29 10.06
N THR A 268 -30.66 -17.65 10.96
CA THR A 268 -30.76 -17.88 12.41
C THR A 268 -31.79 -16.90 12.97
N ASP A 269 -32.60 -17.37 13.90
CA ASP A 269 -33.80 -16.70 14.43
C ASP A 269 -33.52 -15.33 15.04
N ASP A 270 -34.54 -14.47 15.07
CA ASP A 270 -34.43 -13.04 15.41
C ASP A 270 -33.93 -12.78 16.85
N GLN A 271 -34.06 -13.76 17.75
CA GLN A 271 -33.47 -13.73 19.11
C GLN A 271 -31.94 -13.64 19.12
N PHE A 272 -31.26 -13.95 18.01
CA PHE A 272 -29.80 -13.81 17.88
C PHE A 272 -29.32 -12.34 17.92
N TRP A 273 -30.20 -11.38 17.65
CA TRP A 273 -29.85 -9.95 17.61
C TRP A 273 -30.00 -9.24 18.96
N GLU A 274 -30.82 -9.78 19.86
CA GLU A 274 -31.16 -9.11 21.13
C GLU A 274 -30.14 -9.39 22.25
N ASN A 275 -29.46 -10.54 22.24
CA ASN A 275 -28.49 -10.90 23.27
C ASN A 275 -27.12 -11.29 22.71
N GLY A 276 -26.15 -10.37 22.79
CA GLY A 276 -24.74 -10.73 23.01
C GLY A 276 -23.80 -10.82 21.81
N LYS A 277 -23.71 -9.80 20.94
CA LYS A 277 -22.57 -9.69 19.99
C LYS A 277 -21.21 -9.53 20.67
N GLN A 278 -21.16 -8.92 21.86
CA GLN A 278 -19.91 -8.72 22.58
C GLN A 278 -19.35 -10.04 23.12
N GLU A 279 -20.17 -10.99 23.54
CA GLU A 279 -19.68 -12.20 24.23
C GLU A 279 -19.10 -13.26 23.27
N ILE A 280 -19.69 -13.44 22.09
CA ILE A 280 -19.24 -14.44 21.10
C ILE A 280 -17.94 -13.99 20.40
N GLN A 281 -17.80 -12.70 20.08
CA GLN A 281 -16.57 -12.18 19.49
C GLN A 281 -15.41 -12.16 20.50
N VAL A 282 -15.69 -11.81 21.77
CA VAL A 282 -14.68 -11.87 22.84
C VAL A 282 -14.25 -13.31 23.12
N ARG A 283 -15.17 -14.28 23.14
CA ARG A 283 -14.83 -15.72 23.26
C ARG A 283 -13.99 -16.21 22.09
N LYS A 284 -14.38 -15.93 20.84
CA LYS A 284 -13.59 -16.32 19.66
C LYS A 284 -12.20 -15.68 19.65
N ARG A 285 -12.09 -14.41 20.04
CA ARG A 285 -10.80 -13.72 20.14
C ARG A 285 -9.93 -14.29 21.25
N ARG A 286 -10.49 -14.63 22.41
CA ARG A 286 -9.76 -15.35 23.48
C ARG A 286 -9.32 -16.74 23.06
N GLN A 287 -10.15 -17.48 22.32
CA GLN A 287 -9.83 -18.81 21.83
C GLN A 287 -8.67 -18.76 20.82
N ILE A 288 -8.70 -17.81 19.88
CA ILE A 288 -7.61 -17.56 18.94
C ILE A 288 -6.33 -17.13 19.67
N LEU A 289 -6.42 -16.24 20.66
CA LEU A 289 -5.26 -15.84 21.46
C LEU A 289 -4.67 -17.01 22.25
N GLN A 290 -5.50 -17.89 22.83
CA GLN A 290 -5.07 -19.11 23.52
C GLN A 290 -4.47 -20.15 22.57
N GLU A 291 -5.00 -20.28 21.34
CA GLU A 291 -4.42 -21.13 20.30
C GLU A 291 -3.09 -20.58 19.77
N MET A 292 -2.96 -19.24 19.68
CA MET A 292 -1.71 -18.57 19.32
C MET A 292 -0.66 -18.66 20.45
N GLU A 293 -1.06 -18.60 21.71
CA GLU A 293 -0.17 -18.87 22.86
C GLU A 293 0.29 -20.34 22.89
N LYS A 294 -0.61 -21.28 22.62
CA LYS A 294 -0.28 -22.71 22.48
C LYS A 294 0.64 -22.99 21.29
N ALA A 295 0.44 -22.31 20.16
CA ALA A 295 1.33 -22.40 19.00
C ALA A 295 2.72 -21.79 19.29
N SER A 296 2.77 -20.72 20.10
CA SER A 296 4.02 -20.08 20.52
C SER A 296 4.81 -20.93 21.53
N THR A 297 4.13 -21.81 22.30
CA THR A 297 4.79 -22.74 23.22
C THR A 297 5.33 -24.01 22.54
N VAL A 298 4.89 -24.32 21.30
CA VAL A 298 5.37 -25.49 20.54
C VAL A 298 6.67 -25.19 19.76
N HIS A 299 6.99 -23.92 19.48
CA HIS A 299 8.23 -23.52 18.80
C HIS A 299 9.38 -23.05 19.72
N ASN A 300 9.26 -23.21 21.03
CA ASN A 300 10.34 -22.89 21.97
C ASN A 300 10.76 -24.11 22.80
N LYS A 301 11.38 -25.08 22.13
CA LYS A 301 12.23 -26.09 22.77
C LYS A 301 13.68 -25.93 22.30
N GLN A 302 14.27 -24.77 22.60
CA GLN A 302 15.68 -24.67 22.94
C GLN A 302 15.75 -23.82 24.22
N LYS A 303 16.06 -24.48 25.35
CA LYS A 303 16.15 -23.86 26.68
C LYS A 303 17.31 -22.85 26.68
N PHE A 304 17.04 -21.59 26.35
CA PHE A 304 17.91 -20.51 26.79
C PHE A 304 17.65 -20.23 28.29
N PRO A 305 18.67 -20.24 29.16
CA PRO A 305 18.50 -19.85 30.55
C PRO A 305 18.04 -18.39 30.63
N ASP A 306 17.13 -18.07 31.57
CA ASP A 306 16.69 -16.70 31.83
C ASP A 306 17.85 -15.87 32.43
N LEU A 307 18.59 -15.21 31.55
CA LEU A 307 19.81 -14.46 31.86
C LEU A 307 19.58 -13.32 32.87
N HIS A 308 18.34 -12.88 33.05
CA HIS A 308 18.00 -11.82 34.00
C HIS A 308 17.93 -12.31 35.46
N LYS A 309 17.78 -13.61 35.68
CA LYS A 309 17.70 -14.21 37.03
C LYS A 309 19.04 -14.74 37.55
N MET A 310 20.05 -14.86 36.69
CA MET A 310 21.37 -15.33 37.09
C MET A 310 22.15 -14.25 37.83
N THR A 311 22.85 -14.65 38.88
CA THR A 311 23.77 -13.79 39.62
C THR A 311 25.07 -13.57 38.85
N ASP A 312 25.78 -12.49 39.15
CA ASP A 312 27.02 -12.12 38.43
C ASP A 312 28.13 -13.17 38.57
N ILE A 313 28.09 -13.97 39.64
CA ILE A 313 29.03 -15.08 39.89
C ILE A 313 28.72 -16.24 38.93
N GLU A 314 27.44 -16.60 38.78
CA GLU A 314 27.02 -17.68 37.89
C GLU A 314 27.25 -17.35 36.41
N ILE A 315 27.07 -16.08 36.01
CA ILE A 315 27.37 -15.62 34.65
C ILE A 315 28.88 -15.74 34.35
N LYS A 316 29.73 -15.37 35.31
CA LYS A 316 31.20 -15.51 35.16
C LYS A 316 31.65 -16.96 35.11
N GLN A 317 31.02 -17.83 35.88
CA GLN A 317 31.32 -19.26 35.86
C GLN A 317 30.98 -19.87 34.49
N LYS A 318 29.80 -19.56 33.93
CA LYS A 318 29.42 -20.03 32.58
C LYS A 318 30.29 -19.47 31.46
N LEU A 319 30.74 -18.22 31.58
CA LEU A 319 31.72 -17.66 30.63
C LEU A 319 33.05 -18.40 30.70
N LYS A 320 33.48 -18.79 31.90
CA LYS A 320 34.70 -19.58 32.12
C LYS A 320 34.58 -21.00 31.56
N ASP A 321 33.41 -21.63 31.74
CA ASP A 321 33.11 -22.96 31.17
C ASP A 321 33.09 -22.91 29.63
N GLY A 322 32.67 -21.78 29.04
CA GLY A 322 32.78 -21.46 27.61
C GLY A 322 34.16 -20.93 27.16
N GLY A 323 35.20 -21.08 27.98
CA GLY A 323 36.59 -20.74 27.62
C GLY A 323 36.99 -19.27 27.77
N ILE A 324 36.11 -18.39 28.28
CA ILE A 324 36.36 -16.95 28.40
C ILE A 324 36.61 -16.56 29.86
N ASN A 325 37.86 -16.20 30.18
CA ASN A 325 38.22 -15.68 31.50
C ASN A 325 38.10 -14.14 31.52
N THR A 326 37.16 -13.59 32.29
CA THR A 326 36.87 -12.14 32.30
C THR A 326 37.04 -11.49 33.68
N ARG A 327 37.69 -10.32 33.73
CA ARG A 327 37.81 -9.47 34.94
C ARG A 327 36.72 -8.40 35.03
N VAL A 328 35.78 -8.37 34.08
CA VAL A 328 34.74 -7.35 33.98
C VAL A 328 33.79 -7.43 35.19
N ARG A 329 33.49 -6.28 35.79
CA ARG A 329 32.58 -6.16 36.95
C ARG A 329 31.18 -5.65 36.58
N LYS A 330 31.00 -5.07 35.39
CA LYS A 330 29.71 -4.50 34.95
C LYS A 330 28.79 -5.59 34.39
N ARG A 331 27.64 -5.81 35.04
CA ARG A 331 26.68 -6.89 34.74
C ARG A 331 26.17 -6.90 33.30
N GLU A 332 25.80 -5.75 32.76
CA GLU A 332 25.28 -5.63 31.38
C GLU A 332 26.25 -6.22 30.35
N LYS A 333 27.55 -5.92 30.51
CA LYS A 333 28.60 -6.43 29.62
C LYS A 333 28.84 -7.93 29.81
N LEU A 334 28.70 -8.46 31.02
CA LEU A 334 28.81 -9.90 31.28
C LEU A 334 27.65 -10.68 30.61
N VAL A 335 26.43 -10.14 30.67
CA VAL A 335 25.26 -10.75 29.99
C VAL A 335 25.42 -10.69 28.47
N GLU A 336 25.92 -9.58 27.93
CA GLU A 336 26.16 -9.46 26.48
C GLU A 336 27.24 -10.44 25.99
N MET A 337 28.33 -10.60 26.74
CA MET A 337 29.37 -11.59 26.44
C MET A 337 28.80 -13.01 26.46
N LEU A 338 27.98 -13.35 27.46
CA LEU A 338 27.40 -14.70 27.57
C LEU A 338 26.37 -14.97 26.46
N LYS A 339 25.59 -13.95 26.04
CA LYS A 339 24.69 -14.06 24.87
C LYS A 339 25.45 -14.35 23.59
N LYS A 340 26.61 -13.72 23.37
CA LYS A 340 27.43 -13.97 22.17
C LYS A 340 27.96 -15.39 22.14
N VAL A 341 28.41 -15.93 23.28
CA VAL A 341 28.86 -17.33 23.38
C VAL A 341 27.70 -18.30 23.08
N LEU A 342 26.53 -18.09 23.69
CA LEU A 342 25.36 -18.95 23.51
C LEU A 342 24.68 -18.88 22.13
N LEU A 343 25.04 -17.91 21.29
CA LEU A 343 24.52 -17.75 19.92
C LEU A 343 25.53 -18.18 18.85
N SER A 344 26.75 -18.54 19.26
CA SER A 344 27.83 -18.97 18.36
C SER A 344 27.98 -20.50 18.30
N ASP A 345 27.26 -21.22 19.16
CA ASP A 345 26.99 -22.67 19.12
C ASP A 345 25.56 -22.90 18.59
#